data_AF-A0A9X0CZ06-F1
#
_entry.id   AF-A0A9X0CZ06-F1
#
_cell.length_a   1.000
_cell.length_b   1.000
_cell.length_c   1.000
_cell.angle_alpha   90.00
_cell.angle_beta   90.00
_cell.angle_gamma   90.00
#
_symmetry.space_group_name_H-M   'P 1'
#
loop_
_entity.id
_entity.type
_entity.pdbx_description
1 polymer ?
#
loop_
_entity_poly.entity_id
_entity_poly.type
_entity_poly.pdbx_seq_one_letter_code
_entity_poly.pdbx_strand_id
1 'polypeptide(L)'
;MLDGLSNLEVLSLRSNKIKELEYGVFDDKSNMTHLYLQNNKLTTLPDGLFGALSKLKLLNLSSNELTTVTKDTFQGLKSLEYLYLDGNKLSKVPSDTLVS
;
A
#
# COMPACT_ATOMS: atom_id res chain seq x y z
N MET A 1 -6.01 -8.29 12.81
CA MET A 1 -5.84 -9.51 11.96
C MET A 1 -4.38 -9.89 11.78
N LEU A 2 -3.45 -8.94 11.69
CA LEU A 2 -2.02 -9.22 11.59
C LEU A 2 -1.28 -9.09 12.93
N ASP A 3 -2.01 -8.85 14.00
CA ASP A 3 -1.53 -8.59 15.35
C ASP A 3 -0.55 -9.69 15.79
N GLY A 4 0.59 -9.27 16.34
CA GLY A 4 1.65 -10.19 16.80
C GLY A 4 2.59 -10.70 15.70
N LEU A 5 2.34 -10.42 14.42
CA LEU A 5 3.24 -10.77 13.31
C LEU A 5 4.31 -9.67 13.07
N SER A 6 4.95 -9.15 14.12
CA SER A 6 5.85 -7.98 14.03
C SER A 6 7.15 -8.22 13.25
N ASN A 7 7.51 -9.48 12.99
CA ASN A 7 8.67 -9.87 12.18
C ASN A 7 8.30 -10.14 10.71
N LEU A 8 7.07 -9.85 10.27
CA LEU A 8 6.63 -10.13 8.92
C LEU A 8 7.41 -9.26 7.91
N GLU A 9 8.19 -9.91 7.05
CA GLU A 9 8.96 -9.24 6.00
C GLU A 9 8.21 -9.18 4.66
N VAL A 10 7.42 -10.22 4.37
CA VAL A 10 6.67 -10.32 3.11
C VAL A 10 5.23 -10.67 3.42
N LEU A 11 4.31 -9.86 2.91
CA LEU A 11 2.88 -10.14 2.95
C LEU A 11 2.33 -10.21 1.53
N SER A 12 1.73 -11.36 1.20
CA SER A 12 1.01 -11.52 -0.05
C SER A 12 -0.48 -11.76 0.20
N LEU A 13 -1.29 -10.83 -0.28
CA LEU A 13 -2.75 -10.89 -0.31
C LEU A 13 -3.27 -10.78 -1.75
N ARG A 14 -2.40 -11.10 -2.73
CA ARG A 14 -2.71 -11.08 -4.16
C ARG A 14 -3.93 -11.94 -4.50
N SER A 15 -4.74 -11.49 -5.47
CA SER A 15 -5.85 -12.25 -6.06
C SER A 15 -6.91 -12.65 -5.04
N ASN A 16 -7.25 -11.74 -4.14
CA ASN A 16 -8.36 -11.88 -3.21
C ASN A 16 -9.53 -10.97 -3.62
N LYS A 17 -10.51 -10.81 -2.73
CA LYS A 17 -11.69 -9.96 -2.93
C LYS A 17 -11.71 -8.79 -1.96
N ILE A 18 -10.54 -8.34 -1.51
CA ILE A 18 -10.41 -7.28 -0.50
C ILE A 18 -10.92 -5.98 -1.11
N LYS A 19 -11.88 -5.35 -0.44
CA LYS A 19 -12.50 -4.09 -0.88
C LYS A 19 -11.95 -2.88 -0.14
N GLU A 20 -11.49 -3.10 1.09
CA GLU A 20 -11.00 -2.07 1.99
C GLU A 20 -9.86 -2.60 2.84
N LEU A 21 -8.99 -1.70 3.27
CA LEU A 21 -7.97 -1.94 4.27
C LEU A 21 -8.27 -1.00 5.43
N GLU A 22 -8.37 -1.56 6.63
CA GLU A 22 -8.60 -0.78 7.84
C GLU A 22 -7.37 0.08 8.15
N TYR A 23 -7.61 1.29 8.63
CA TYR A 23 -6.56 2.15 9.14
C TYR A 23 -5.79 1.43 10.26
N GLY A 24 -4.46 1.50 10.22
CA GLY A 24 -3.59 0.90 11.23
C GLY A 24 -3.34 -0.60 11.08
N VAL A 25 -3.87 -1.27 10.05
CA VAL A 25 -3.65 -2.72 9.83
C VAL A 25 -2.15 -3.10 9.65
N PHE A 26 -1.28 -2.11 9.42
CA PHE A 26 0.17 -2.28 9.23
C PHE A 26 1.05 -1.58 10.27
N ASP A 27 0.49 -0.98 11.34
CA ASP A 27 1.21 -0.05 12.23
C ASP A 27 2.41 -0.66 12.99
N ASP A 28 2.42 -1.98 13.17
CA ASP A 28 3.49 -2.73 13.85
C ASP A 28 4.32 -3.59 12.88
N LYS A 29 4.21 -3.33 11.57
CA LYS A 29 4.88 -4.11 10.49
C LYS A 29 6.09 -3.40 9.90
N SER A 30 6.86 -2.72 10.75
CA SER A 30 8.03 -1.93 10.34
C SER A 30 9.16 -2.74 9.68
N ASN A 31 9.14 -4.08 9.80
CA ASN A 31 10.09 -4.97 9.14
C ASN A 31 9.67 -5.40 7.73
N MET A 32 8.46 -5.05 7.29
CA MET A 32 7.96 -5.45 5.98
C MET A 32 8.78 -4.79 4.87
N THR A 33 9.18 -5.60 3.90
CA THR A 33 9.93 -5.21 2.71
C THR A 33 9.10 -5.36 1.43
N HIS A 34 8.12 -6.28 1.41
CA HIS A 34 7.27 -6.52 0.24
C HIS A 34 5.80 -6.67 0.62
N LEU A 35 4.95 -5.90 -0.05
CA LEU A 35 3.49 -5.94 0.11
C LEU A 35 2.81 -6.14 -1.25
N TYR A 36 2.14 -7.27 -1.41
CA TYR A 36 1.42 -7.64 -2.63
C TYR A 36 -0.09 -7.59 -2.39
N LEU A 37 -0.76 -6.60 -2.99
CA LEU A 37 -2.20 -6.35 -2.90
C LEU A 37 -2.89 -6.39 -4.28
N GLN A 38 -2.17 -6.78 -5.33
CA GLN A 38 -2.70 -6.76 -6.70
C GLN A 38 -3.83 -7.77 -6.92
N ASN A 39 -4.66 -7.50 -7.92
CA ASN A 39 -5.87 -8.27 -8.22
C ASN A 39 -6.84 -8.34 -7.03
N ASN A 40 -7.11 -7.21 -6.39
CA ASN A 40 -8.15 -7.06 -5.38
C ASN A 40 -9.23 -6.08 -5.87
N LYS A 41 -10.05 -5.54 -4.97
CA LYS A 41 -11.15 -4.63 -5.28
C LYS A 41 -11.05 -3.32 -4.50
N LEU A 42 -9.82 -2.89 -4.17
CA LEU A 42 -9.58 -1.68 -3.40
C LEU A 42 -10.00 -0.47 -4.24
N THR A 43 -10.89 0.37 -3.70
CA THR A 43 -11.36 1.60 -4.37
C THR A 43 -10.69 2.87 -3.82
N THR A 44 -10.27 2.82 -2.55
CA THR A 44 -9.62 3.91 -1.82
C THR A 44 -8.61 3.33 -0.83
N LEU A 45 -7.66 4.15 -0.39
CA LEU A 45 -6.72 3.82 0.69
C LEU A 45 -6.84 4.91 1.77
N PRO A 46 -6.88 4.56 3.06
CA PRO A 46 -6.77 5.55 4.13
C PRO A 46 -5.44 6.32 4.04
N ASP A 47 -5.46 7.60 4.33
CA ASP A 47 -4.23 8.39 4.46
C ASP A 47 -3.36 7.83 5.58
N GLY A 48 -2.04 7.80 5.36
CA GLY A 48 -1.08 7.27 6.35
C GLY A 48 -1.14 5.75 6.56
N LEU A 49 -1.91 4.98 5.77
CA LEU A 49 -2.01 3.52 5.87
C LEU A 49 -0.63 2.82 5.90
N PHE A 50 0.36 3.37 5.21
CA PHE A 50 1.70 2.80 5.13
C PHE A 50 2.73 3.51 6.02
N GLY A 51 2.30 4.36 6.95
CA GLY A 51 3.19 5.24 7.72
C GLY A 51 4.30 4.52 8.50
N ALA A 52 4.03 3.28 8.96
CA ALA A 52 5.00 2.46 9.69
C ALA A 52 5.99 1.70 8.77
N LEU A 53 5.71 1.60 7.47
CA LEU A 53 6.39 0.71 6.53
C LEU A 53 7.68 1.33 5.93
N SER A 54 8.52 1.90 6.80
CA SER A 54 9.74 2.62 6.40
C SER A 54 10.79 1.78 5.66
N LYS A 55 10.74 0.45 5.79
CA LYS A 55 11.62 -0.52 5.11
C LYS A 55 11.02 -1.13 3.85
N LEU A 56 9.79 -0.77 3.49
CA LEU A 56 9.10 -1.35 2.34
C LEU A 56 9.81 -0.94 1.05
N LYS A 57 10.23 -1.94 0.27
CA LYS A 57 10.90 -1.78 -1.02
C LYS A 57 9.93 -1.94 -2.18
N LEU A 58 8.93 -2.81 -2.03
CA LEU A 58 7.95 -3.10 -3.06
C LEU A 58 6.52 -2.99 -2.53
N LEU A 59 5.73 -2.16 -3.19
CA LEU A 59 4.28 -2.08 -3.03
C LEU A 59 3.60 -2.36 -4.37
N ASN A 60 2.82 -3.44 -4.42
CA ASN A 60 2.04 -3.76 -5.60
C ASN A 60 0.54 -3.60 -5.33
N LEU A 61 -0.04 -2.53 -5.90
CA LEU A 61 -1.46 -2.21 -5.86
C LEU A 61 -2.11 -2.36 -7.24
N SER A 62 -1.45 -3.00 -8.21
CA SER A 62 -1.94 -3.08 -9.57
C SER A 62 -3.24 -3.89 -9.67
N SER A 63 -4.01 -3.67 -10.73
CA SER A 63 -5.29 -4.36 -10.97
C SER A 63 -6.23 -4.31 -9.75
N ASN A 64 -6.41 -3.09 -9.22
CA ASN A 64 -7.43 -2.74 -8.23
C ASN A 64 -8.40 -1.72 -8.87
N GLU A 65 -9.22 -1.06 -8.06
CA GLU A 65 -10.21 -0.09 -8.53
C GLU A 65 -9.95 1.32 -7.98
N LEU A 66 -8.70 1.63 -7.62
CA LEU A 66 -8.33 2.91 -7.01
C LEU A 66 -8.66 4.06 -7.96
N THR A 67 -9.42 5.04 -7.47
CA THR A 67 -9.84 6.22 -8.25
C THR A 67 -9.00 7.45 -7.96
N THR A 68 -8.33 7.48 -6.80
CA THR A 68 -7.50 8.59 -6.35
C THR A 68 -6.30 8.11 -5.54
N VAL A 69 -5.26 8.93 -5.53
CA VAL A 69 -4.14 8.90 -4.58
C VAL A 69 -3.87 10.35 -4.14
N THR A 70 -3.48 10.52 -2.88
CA THR A 70 -3.22 11.81 -2.23
C THR A 70 -1.74 11.92 -1.89
N LYS A 71 -1.27 13.14 -1.56
CA LYS A 71 0.07 13.36 -1.04
C LYS A 71 0.41 12.52 0.20
N ASP A 72 -0.61 12.09 0.95
CA ASP A 72 -0.46 11.34 2.19
C ASP A 72 -0.66 9.82 1.99
N THR A 73 -1.03 9.37 0.78
CA THR A 73 -1.27 7.94 0.47
C THR A 73 -0.01 7.10 0.64
N PHE A 74 1.15 7.60 0.19
CA PHE A 74 2.44 6.89 0.24
C PHE A 74 3.39 7.44 1.31
N GLN A 75 2.87 8.26 2.22
CA GLN A 75 3.67 8.84 3.31
C GLN A 75 4.31 7.72 4.17
N GLY A 76 5.60 7.87 4.46
CA GLY A 76 6.36 6.92 5.28
C GLY A 76 7.12 5.85 4.48
N LEU A 77 6.82 5.67 3.18
CA LEU A 77 7.49 4.70 2.29
C LEU A 77 8.89 5.17 1.83
N LYS A 78 9.77 5.47 2.78
CA LYS A 78 11.09 6.08 2.56
C LYS A 78 12.09 5.22 1.77
N SER A 79 11.86 3.90 1.73
CA SER A 79 12.74 2.94 1.08
C SER A 79 12.12 2.32 -0.18
N LEU A 80 11.02 2.89 -0.69
CA LEU A 80 10.28 2.30 -1.79
C LEU A 80 11.07 2.37 -3.10
N GLU A 81 11.28 1.22 -3.71
CA GLU A 81 12.01 1.05 -4.97
C GLU A 81 11.03 0.73 -6.11
N TYR A 82 9.94 0.01 -5.81
CA TYR A 82 8.96 -0.45 -6.78
C TYR A 82 7.54 -0.13 -6.32
N LEU A 83 6.83 0.66 -7.13
CA LEU A 83 5.42 0.98 -6.94
C LEU A 83 4.65 0.63 -8.21
N TYR A 84 3.70 -0.30 -8.09
CA TYR A 84 2.83 -0.71 -9.18
C TYR A 84 1.40 -0.22 -8.94
N LEU A 85 0.91 0.62 -9.84
CA LEU A 85 -0.44 1.20 -9.83
C LEU A 85 -1.21 0.95 -11.13
N ASP A 86 -0.63 0.22 -12.08
CA ASP A 86 -1.27 -0.13 -13.35
C ASP A 86 -2.58 -0.89 -13.15
N GLY A 87 -3.51 -0.79 -14.10
CA GLY A 87 -4.81 -1.46 -14.00
C GLY A 87 -5.73 -0.92 -12.90
N ASN A 88 -5.49 0.29 -12.39
CA ASN A 88 -6.44 1.04 -11.55
C ASN A 88 -7.29 2.03 -12.37
N LYS A 89 -8.15 2.80 -11.69
CA LYS A 89 -9.05 3.81 -12.27
C LYS A 89 -8.58 5.24 -11.98
N LEU A 90 -7.27 5.43 -11.80
CA LEU A 90 -6.67 6.72 -11.49
C LEU A 90 -6.78 7.65 -12.69
N SER A 91 -7.38 8.83 -12.49
CA SER A 91 -7.44 9.88 -13.52
C SER A 91 -6.27 10.86 -13.45
N LYS A 92 -5.64 10.97 -12.27
CA LYS A 92 -4.48 11.83 -11.99
C LYS A 92 -3.61 11.18 -10.92
N VAL A 93 -2.32 11.50 -10.97
CA VAL A 93 -1.38 11.29 -9.87
C VAL A 93 -0.82 12.67 -9.55
N PRO A 94 -1.17 13.27 -8.40
CA PRO A 94 -0.65 14.58 -8.02
C PRO A 94 0.88 14.56 -7.94
N SER A 95 1.53 15.65 -8.36
CA SER A 95 2.99 15.72 -8.43
C SER A 95 3.68 15.57 -7.07
N ASP A 96 2.99 15.95 -5.99
CA ASP A 96 3.44 15.84 -4.60
C ASP A 96 3.22 14.44 -4.00
N THR A 97 2.55 13.52 -4.73
CA THR A 97 2.26 12.16 -4.24
C THR A 97 3.45 11.20 -4.35
N LEU A 98 4.41 11.47 -5.26
CA LEU A 98 5.57 10.60 -5.50
C LEU A 98 6.89 11.19 -5.00
N VAL A 99 6.84 12.34 -4.33
CA VAL A 99 8.01 13.00 -3.75
C VAL A 99 8.00 12.71 -2.26
N SER A 100 8.81 11.72 -1.86
CA SER A 100 9.12 11.44 -0.46
C SER A 100 10.20 12.37 0.07
#